data_AF-A0A920M3L9-F1
#
_entry.id   AF-A0A920M3L9-F1
#
_cell.length_a   1.000
_cell.length_b   1.000
_cell.length_c   1.000
_cell.angle_alpha   90.00
_cell.angle_beta   90.00
_cell.angle_gamma   90.00
#
_symmetry.space_group_name_H-M   'P 1'
#
loop_
_entity.id
_entity.type
_entity.pdbx_description
1 polymer ?
#
loop_
_entity_poly.entity_id
_entity_poly.type
_entity_poly.pdbx_seq_one_letter_code
_entity_poly.pdbx_strand_id
1 'polypeptide(L)'
;MKFIVLFILSIFVIGCGNKKELSLALDWYPNSNHAGIYSAIDEGFFDEEGIKLSVYTPSDPTAIISSVASGRDDFGLSYHPDICRLNQQD
;
A
#
# COMPACT_ATOMS: atom_id res chain seq x y z
N MET A 1 -16.28 -14.49 -41.24
CA MET A 1 -16.30 -15.18 -39.92
C MET A 1 -14.92 -15.22 -39.27
N LYS A 2 -13.85 -15.61 -39.98
CA LYS A 2 -12.47 -15.65 -39.45
C LYS A 2 -11.88 -14.28 -39.04
N PHE A 3 -12.25 -13.19 -39.74
CA PHE A 3 -11.81 -11.82 -39.42
C PHE A 3 -12.52 -11.18 -38.21
N ILE A 4 -13.75 -11.58 -37.91
CA ILE A 4 -14.50 -11.07 -36.74
C ILE A 4 -13.90 -11.65 -35.44
N VAL A 5 -13.45 -12.91 -35.48
CA VAL A 5 -12.77 -13.56 -34.36
C VAL A 5 -11.41 -12.92 -34.07
N LEU A 6 -10.69 -12.48 -35.11
CA LEU A 6 -9.40 -11.77 -34.95
C LEU A 6 -9.54 -10.39 -34.29
N PHE A 7 -10.66 -9.69 -34.55
CA PHE A 7 -10.91 -8.36 -34.01
C PHE A 7 -11.28 -8.39 -32.52
N ILE A 8 -12.04 -9.42 -32.09
CA ILE A 8 -12.43 -9.61 -30.69
C ILE A 8 -11.21 -10.01 -29.82
N LEU A 9 -10.26 -10.76 -30.38
CA LEU A 9 -9.03 -11.15 -29.66
C LEU A 9 -8.10 -9.96 -29.40
N SER A 10 -8.12 -8.93 -30.25
CA SER A 10 -7.34 -7.70 -30.08
C SER A 10 -7.81 -6.82 -28.92
N ILE A 11 -9.09 -6.92 -28.51
CA ILE A 11 -9.68 -6.07 -27.46
C ILE A 11 -9.26 -6.57 -26.07
N PHE A 12 -8.93 -7.85 -25.93
CA PHE A 12 -8.52 -8.44 -24.64
C PHE A 12 -7.13 -8.01 -24.16
N VAL A 13 -6.30 -7.44 -25.05
CA VAL A 13 -4.89 -7.10 -24.77
C VAL A 13 -4.73 -5.67 -24.20
N ILE A 14 -5.79 -4.85 -24.21
CA ILE A 14 -5.71 -3.42 -23.83
C ILE A 14 -6.07 -3.19 -22.35
N GLY A 15 -6.37 -4.25 -21.59
CA GLY A 15 -6.63 -4.19 -20.15
C GLY A 15 -5.37 -3.98 -19.30
N CYS A 16 -4.55 -2.97 -19.59
CA CYS A 16 -3.46 -2.55 -18.71
C CYS A 16 -4.05 -1.70 -17.59
N GLY A 17 -4.50 -2.35 -16.50
CA GLY A 17 -5.03 -1.67 -15.33
C GLY A 17 -3.93 -0.86 -14.63
N ASN A 18 -4.09 0.46 -14.55
CA ASN A 18 -3.25 1.30 -13.70
C ASN A 18 -3.53 0.94 -12.24
N LYS A 19 -2.54 0.36 -11.56
CA LYS A 19 -2.63 0.08 -10.13
C LYS A 19 -2.46 1.37 -9.34
N LYS A 20 -3.21 1.52 -8.25
CA LYS A 20 -2.99 2.59 -7.28
C LYS A 20 -1.73 2.28 -6.48
N GLU A 21 -0.71 3.10 -6.62
CA GLU A 21 0.49 3.00 -5.78
C GLU A 21 0.16 3.56 -4.40
N LEU A 22 0.41 2.77 -3.36
CA LEU A 22 0.21 3.14 -1.96
C LEU A 22 1.47 2.82 -1.16
N SER A 23 1.73 3.64 -0.16
CA SER A 23 2.88 3.51 0.74
C SER A 23 2.44 3.17 2.16
N LEU A 24 3.21 2.32 2.83
CA LEU A 24 3.04 1.96 4.23
C LEU A 24 4.36 2.05 4.98
N ALA A 25 4.47 3.03 5.88
CA ALA A 25 5.59 3.16 6.80
C ALA A 25 5.37 2.29 8.05
N LEU A 26 6.31 1.40 8.35
CA LEU A 26 6.27 0.54 9.53
C LEU A 26 6.84 1.24 10.77
N ASP A 27 6.28 0.96 11.95
CA ASP A 27 6.76 1.48 13.24
C ASP A 27 8.11 0.87 13.66
N TRP A 28 8.40 -0.33 13.14
CA TRP A 28 9.63 -1.06 13.41
C TRP A 28 10.01 -1.98 12.25
N TYR A 29 11.17 -2.62 12.36
CA TYR A 29 11.56 -3.68 11.45
C TYR A 29 10.53 -4.83 11.43
N PRO A 30 10.37 -5.51 10.28
CA PRO A 30 9.45 -6.64 10.12
C PRO A 30 9.58 -7.68 11.24
N ASN A 31 8.47 -8.01 11.90
CA ASN A 31 8.38 -9.09 12.87
C ASN A 31 6.98 -9.73 12.78
N SER A 32 6.67 -10.67 13.68
CA SER A 32 5.44 -11.45 13.64
C SER A 32 4.15 -10.61 13.61
N ASN A 33 4.15 -9.40 14.19
CA ASN A 33 3.01 -8.49 14.14
C ASN A 33 2.66 -8.02 12.70
N HIS A 34 3.64 -7.99 11.80
CA HIS A 34 3.49 -7.53 10.41
C HIS A 34 3.17 -8.68 9.44
N ALA A 35 3.12 -9.93 9.91
CA ALA A 35 3.00 -11.11 9.05
C ALA A 35 1.78 -11.05 8.12
N GLY A 36 0.64 -10.56 8.59
CA GLY A 36 -0.57 -10.44 7.77
C GLY A 36 -0.40 -9.49 6.57
N ILE A 37 0.39 -8.41 6.71
CA ILE A 37 0.65 -7.47 5.62
C ILE A 37 1.46 -8.17 4.53
N TYR A 38 2.53 -8.87 4.93
CA TYR A 38 3.39 -9.58 3.98
C TYR A 38 2.69 -10.79 3.36
N SER A 39 1.88 -11.55 4.12
CA SER A 39 1.05 -12.64 3.56
C SER A 39 0.11 -12.11 2.50
N ALA A 40 -0.56 -10.98 2.74
CA ALA A 40 -1.47 -10.37 1.77
C ALA A 40 -0.74 -9.85 0.51
N ILE A 41 0.53 -9.44 0.63
CA ILE A 41 1.38 -9.09 -0.52
C ILE A 41 1.72 -10.36 -1.31
N ASP A 42 2.19 -11.41 -0.62
CA ASP A 42 2.63 -12.67 -1.25
C ASP A 42 1.47 -13.44 -1.90
N GLU A 43 0.28 -13.40 -1.28
CA GLU A 43 -0.96 -14.01 -1.78
C GLU A 43 -1.64 -13.16 -2.86
N GLY A 44 -1.18 -11.93 -3.10
CA GLY A 44 -1.67 -11.08 -4.18
C GLY A 44 -2.97 -10.31 -3.87
N PHE A 45 -3.43 -10.27 -2.62
CA PHE A 45 -4.69 -9.61 -2.26
C PHE A 45 -4.70 -8.11 -2.60
N PHE A 46 -3.57 -7.42 -2.42
CA PHE A 46 -3.48 -6.01 -2.85
C PHE A 46 -3.55 -5.88 -4.36
N ASP A 47 -2.92 -6.80 -5.08
CA ASP A 47 -2.87 -6.80 -6.54
C ASP A 47 -4.26 -7.07 -7.16
N GLU A 48 -5.05 -7.96 -6.57
CA GLU A 48 -6.44 -8.25 -6.95
C GLU A 48 -7.35 -7.02 -6.81
N GLU A 49 -7.11 -6.20 -5.78
CA GLU A 49 -7.79 -4.92 -5.56
C GLU A 49 -7.19 -3.75 -6.37
N GLY A 50 -6.24 -4.04 -7.27
CA GLY A 50 -5.60 -3.02 -8.11
C GLY A 50 -4.68 -2.08 -7.33
N ILE A 51 -4.12 -2.52 -6.21
CA ILE A 51 -3.22 -1.78 -5.34
C ILE A 51 -1.80 -2.32 -5.49
N LYS A 52 -0.83 -1.43 -5.68
CA LYS A 52 0.59 -1.73 -5.57
C LYS A 52 1.11 -1.13 -4.27
N LEU A 53 1.19 -1.95 -3.22
CA LEU A 53 1.61 -1.52 -1.89
C LEU A 53 3.15 -1.55 -1.76
N SER A 54 3.74 -0.45 -1.31
CA SER A 54 5.16 -0.34 -0.97
C SER A 54 5.33 -0.21 0.54
N VAL A 55 5.88 -1.25 1.16
CA VAL A 55 6.12 -1.29 2.61
C VAL A 55 7.59 -0.96 2.90
N TYR A 56 7.83 -0.06 3.87
CA TYR A 56 9.19 0.29 4.27
C TYR A 56 9.30 0.65 5.75
N THR A 57 10.50 0.56 6.31
CA THR A 57 10.79 1.02 7.67
C THR A 57 11.54 2.36 7.59
N PRO A 58 11.01 3.46 8.14
CA PRO A 58 11.68 4.76 8.14
C PRO A 58 12.88 4.75 9.10
N SER A 59 13.80 5.70 8.92
CA SER A 59 14.94 5.87 9.83
C SER A 59 14.53 6.40 11.21
N ASP A 60 13.39 7.09 11.29
CA ASP A 60 12.82 7.63 12.53
C ASP A 60 11.32 7.29 12.61
N PRO A 61 10.90 6.39 13.51
CA PRO A 61 9.49 6.01 13.67
C PRO A 61 8.58 7.17 14.11
N THR A 62 9.12 8.19 14.79
CA THR A 62 8.32 9.34 15.24
C THR A 62 7.86 10.20 14.06
N ALA A 63 8.57 10.12 12.93
CA ALA A 63 8.23 10.84 11.70
C ALA A 63 7.06 10.22 10.93
N ILE A 64 6.57 9.03 11.32
CA ILE A 64 5.49 8.34 10.58
C ILE A 64 4.21 9.16 10.58
N ILE A 65 3.84 9.70 11.74
CA ILE A 65 2.63 10.52 11.89
C ILE A 65 2.70 11.76 10.99
N SER A 66 3.80 12.51 11.06
CA SER A 66 3.97 13.74 10.28
C SER A 66 4.06 13.44 8.78
N SER A 67 4.63 12.28 8.41
CA SER A 67 4.65 11.77 7.05
C SER A 67 3.24 11.58 6.47
N VAL A 68 2.38 10.89 7.22
CA VAL A 68 1.00 10.64 6.79
C VAL A 68 0.20 11.95 6.80
N ALA A 69 0.35 12.78 7.84
CA ALA A 69 -0.35 14.06 7.94
C ALA A 69 0.01 15.04 6.81
N SER A 70 1.26 14.99 6.31
CA SER A 70 1.72 15.82 5.18
C SER A 70 1.39 15.22 3.80
N GLY A 71 0.83 14.01 3.74
CA GLY A 71 0.55 13.29 2.50
C GLY A 71 1.80 12.73 1.80
N ARG A 72 2.94 12.65 2.50
CA ARG A 72 4.15 12.00 1.98
C ARG A 72 3.97 10.49 1.92
N ASP A 73 3.35 9.90 2.95
CA ASP A 73 2.92 8.50 2.97
C ASP A 73 1.40 8.41 2.99
N ASP A 74 0.85 7.33 2.42
CA ASP A 74 -0.59 7.05 2.44
C ASP A 74 -1.01 6.45 3.79
N PHE A 75 -0.18 5.56 4.34
CA PHE A 75 -0.44 4.87 5.60
C PHE A 75 0.82 4.74 6.45
N GLY A 76 0.61 4.62 7.76
CA GLY A 76 1.68 4.42 8.73
C GLY A 76 1.23 3.62 9.94
N LEU A 77 2.09 2.72 10.42
CA LEU A 77 1.93 2.08 11.73
C LEU A 77 2.65 2.93 12.76
N SER A 78 2.00 3.20 13.89
CA SER A 78 2.57 4.00 14.98
C SER A 78 2.09 3.46 16.33
N TYR A 79 2.79 3.84 17.40
CA TYR A 79 2.43 3.44 18.74
C TYR A 79 1.29 4.30 19.28
N HIS A 80 0.37 3.66 20.02
CA HIS A 80 -0.79 4.32 20.61
C HIS A 80 -0.45 5.60 21.42
N PRO A 81 0.60 5.63 22.26
CA PRO A 81 0.95 6.85 23.01
C PRO A 81 1.34 8.03 22.10
N ASP A 82 1.93 7.76 20.94
CA ASP A 82 2.34 8.82 20.02
C ASP A 82 1.13 9.49 19.38
N ILE A 83 0.08 8.72 19.07
CA ILE A 83 -1.21 9.25 18.62
C ILE A 83 -1.87 10.11 19.71
N CYS A 84 -1.87 9.66 20.96
CA CYS A 84 -2.43 10.44 22.07
C CYS A 84 -1.68 11.77 22.28
N ARG A 85 -0.35 11.78 22.09
CA ARG A 85 0.46 12.99 22.25
C ARG A 85 0.09 14.07 21.23
N LEU A 86 -0.28 13.69 20.00
CA LEU A 86 -0.70 14.65 18.98
C LEU A 86 -1.97 15.40 19.38
N ASN A 87 -2.99 14.67 19.83
CA ASN A 87 -4.29 15.24 20.21
C ASN A 87 -4.20 16.16 21.44
N GLN A 88 -3.07 16.19 22.14
CA GLN A 88 -2.80 17.10 23.26
C GLN A 88 -2.03 18.36 22.83
N GLN A 89 -1.47 18.38 21.63
CA GLN A 89 -0.71 19.51 21.08
C GLN A 89 -1.58 20.43 20.20
N ASP A 90 -2.78 19.98 19.83
CA ASP A 90 -3.87 20.78 19.24
C ASP A 90 -4.75 21.42 20.33
#